data_AF-A0A2N2X0E7-F1
#
_entry.id   AF-A0A2N2X0E7-F1
#
_cell.length_a   1.000
_cell.length_b   1.000
_cell.length_c   1.000
_cell.angle_alpha   90.00
_cell.angle_beta   90.00
_cell.angle_gamma   90.00
#
_symmetry.space_group_name_H-M   'P 1'
#
loop_
_entity.id
_entity.type
_entity.pdbx_description
1 polymer ?
#
loop_
_entity_poly.entity_id
_entity_poly.type
_entity_poly.pdbx_seq_one_letter_code
_entity_poly.pdbx_strand_id
1 'polypeptide(L)'
;MDIIFLLGAIQAFFFGVLLLDKGTNRLPPRLLLLFFSIIGFVLIEHYLYQRRVIFEYPHLLGLTYTFPIILGPILFFYTKSLVNENIPISFRNFLPHAVPFLSITTFLIYDFYFLSPQEKLIYYEKETQGDTSSFIYIAEFFINFSIPFYSIVSLL
;
A
#
# COMPACT_ATOMS: atom_id res chain seq x y z
N MET A 1 -7.81 -0.86 20.20
CA MET A 1 -7.06 -1.40 19.04
C MET A 1 -6.61 -0.29 18.10
N ASP A 2 -7.39 0.80 17.98
CA ASP A 2 -7.03 2.06 17.34
C ASP A 2 -5.63 2.61 17.70
N ILE A 3 -5.24 2.61 18.99
CA ILE A 3 -3.93 3.12 19.43
C ILE A 3 -2.76 2.36 18.77
N ILE A 4 -2.92 1.07 18.48
CA ILE A 4 -1.87 0.26 17.84
C ILE A 4 -1.62 0.74 16.41
N PHE A 5 -2.68 1.05 15.66
CA PHE A 5 -2.55 1.60 14.30
C PHE A 5 -1.87 2.97 14.32
N LEU A 6 -2.21 3.83 15.28
CA LEU A 6 -1.57 5.14 15.42
C LEU A 6 -0.08 5.01 15.76
N LEU A 7 0.27 4.18 16.75
CA LEU A 7 1.67 3.94 17.12
C LEU A 7 2.45 3.34 15.94
N GLY A 8 1.87 2.39 15.21
CA GLY A 8 2.48 1.81 14.02
C GLY A 8 2.70 2.85 12.91
N ALA A 9 1.73 3.73 12.67
CA ALA A 9 1.86 4.81 11.70
C ALA A 9 3.00 5.76 12.09
N ILE A 10 3.04 6.21 13.35
CA ILE A 10 4.11 7.06 13.88
C ILE A 10 5.47 6.40 13.72
N GLN A 11 5.59 5.12 14.08
CA GLN A 11 6.83 4.35 13.92
C GLN A 11 7.27 4.25 12.46
N ALA A 12 6.33 4.01 11.54
CA ALA A 12 6.62 3.94 10.12
C ALA A 12 7.15 5.28 9.59
N PHE A 13 6.48 6.39 9.88
CA PHE A 13 6.97 7.71 9.47
C PHE A 13 8.29 8.08 10.14
N PHE A 14 8.49 7.72 11.40
CA PHE A 14 9.77 7.91 12.09
C PHE A 14 10.91 7.20 11.35
N PHE A 15 10.73 5.92 10.98
CA PHE A 15 11.72 5.20 10.18
C PHE A 15 11.91 5.80 8.78
N GLY A 16 10.84 6.27 8.15
CA GLY A 16 10.92 7.02 6.89
C GLY A 16 11.81 8.26 7.03
N VAL A 17 11.60 9.08 8.06
CA VAL A 17 12.40 10.29 8.31
C VAL A 17 13.88 9.95 8.55
N LEU A 18 14.19 8.89 9.31
CA LEU A 18 15.58 8.46 9.54
C LEU A 18 16.31 8.06 8.24
N LEU A 19 15.58 7.64 7.20
CA LEU A 19 16.18 7.27 5.91
C LEU A 19 16.53 8.48 5.04
N LEU A 20 15.94 9.66 5.31
CA LEU A 20 16.29 10.90 4.61
C LEU A 20 17.74 11.32 4.91
N ASP A 21 18.19 11.11 6.16
CA ASP A 21 19.55 11.43 6.62
C ASP A 21 20.61 10.52 5.98
N LYS A 22 20.25 9.27 5.65
CA LYS A 22 21.17 8.30 5.03
C LYS A 22 21.48 8.58 3.55
N GLY A 23 20.97 9.68 3.00
CA GLY A 23 21.14 10.06 1.61
C GLY A 23 20.30 9.19 0.69
N THR A 24 19.21 9.74 0.19
CA THR A 24 18.35 9.11 -0.83
C THR A 24 19.02 9.09 -2.20
N ASN A 25 20.35 9.02 -2.32
CA ASN A 25 21.02 8.93 -3.63
C ASN A 25 21.18 7.47 -4.09
N ARG A 26 21.08 6.53 -3.15
CA ARG A 26 21.12 5.10 -3.42
C ARG A 26 19.69 4.53 -3.47
N LEU A 27 19.51 3.45 -4.21
CA LEU A 27 18.21 2.80 -4.38
C LEU A 27 17.63 2.17 -3.09
N PRO A 28 18.40 1.42 -2.25
CA PRO A 28 17.82 0.75 -1.09
C PRO A 28 17.15 1.71 -0.08
N PRO A 29 17.79 2.84 0.33
CA PRO A 29 17.14 3.82 1.21
C PRO A 29 15.86 4.43 0.62
N ARG A 30 15.82 4.66 -0.71
CA ARG A 30 14.61 5.16 -1.40
C ARG A 30 13.46 4.14 -1.34
N LEU A 31 13.75 2.87 -1.57
CA LEU A 31 12.74 1.81 -1.55
C LEU A 31 12.16 1.64 -0.15
N LEU A 32 13.00 1.65 0.90
CA LEU A 32 12.50 1.61 2.28
C LEU A 32 11.72 2.87 2.66
N LEU A 33 12.17 4.05 2.24
CA LEU A 33 11.42 5.29 2.47
C LEU A 33 10.01 5.19 1.89
N LEU A 34 9.90 4.71 0.64
CA LEU A 34 8.62 4.49 -0.02
C LEU A 34 7.77 3.44 0.73
N PHE A 35 8.37 2.31 1.11
CA PHE A 35 7.71 1.24 1.87
C PHE A 35 7.11 1.77 3.17
N PHE A 36 7.91 2.46 4.00
CA PHE A 36 7.46 3.00 5.28
C PHE A 36 6.43 4.13 5.11
N SER A 37 6.55 4.95 4.07
CA SER A 37 5.56 5.99 3.78
C SER A 37 4.20 5.38 3.46
N ILE A 38 4.17 4.36 2.59
CA ILE A 38 2.94 3.66 2.21
C ILE A 38 2.30 2.99 3.43
N ILE A 39 3.07 2.22 4.20
CA ILE A 39 2.54 1.58 5.42
C ILE A 39 2.05 2.61 6.42
N GLY A 40 2.74 3.74 6.58
CA GLY A 40 2.33 4.83 7.47
C GLY A 40 0.94 5.37 7.09
N PHE A 41 0.71 5.65 5.80
CA PHE A 41 -0.60 6.13 5.33
C PHE A 41 -1.71 5.08 5.44
N VAL A 42 -1.43 3.81 5.14
CA VAL A 42 -2.40 2.71 5.31
C VAL A 42 -2.79 2.55 6.79
N LEU A 43 -1.83 2.66 7.71
CA LEU A 43 -2.11 2.59 9.15
C LEU A 43 -2.87 3.83 9.66
N ILE A 44 -2.62 5.02 9.10
CA ILE A 44 -3.44 6.22 9.38
C ILE A 44 -4.88 5.96 8.94
N GLU A 45 -5.10 5.43 7.74
CA GLU A 45 -6.46 5.14 7.25
C GLU A 45 -7.20 4.19 8.21
N HIS A 46 -6.55 3.10 8.63
CA HIS A 46 -7.12 2.19 9.62
C HIS A 46 -7.43 2.87 10.96
N TYR A 47 -6.54 3.75 11.44
CA TYR A 47 -6.78 4.53 12.66
C TYR A 47 -8.02 5.43 12.52
N LEU A 48 -8.12 6.17 11.42
CA LEU A 48 -9.26 7.06 11.13
C LEU A 48 -10.56 6.28 10.98
N TYR A 49 -10.51 5.10 10.36
CA TYR A 49 -11.64 4.19 10.24
C TYR A 49 -12.14 3.72 11.60
N GLN A 50 -11.25 3.25 12.47
CA GLN A 50 -11.61 2.82 13.83
C GLN A 50 -12.24 3.94 14.67
N ARG A 51 -11.81 5.19 14.44
CA ARG A 51 -12.37 6.39 15.09
C ARG A 51 -13.64 6.91 14.44
N ARG A 52 -14.10 6.32 13.33
CA ARG A 52 -15.20 6.79 12.48
C ARG A 52 -15.01 8.18 11.85
N VAL A 53 -13.87 8.83 12.09
CA VAL A 53 -13.50 10.13 11.49
C VAL A 53 -13.43 10.03 9.97
N ILE A 54 -13.06 8.87 9.44
CA ILE A 54 -12.95 8.66 8.00
C ILE A 54 -14.28 8.82 7.26
N PHE A 55 -15.42 8.64 7.94
CA PHE A 55 -16.75 8.81 7.36
C PHE A 55 -17.17 10.29 7.28
N GLU A 56 -16.53 11.17 8.07
CA GLU A 56 -16.66 12.62 7.92
C GLU A 56 -15.83 13.14 6.73
N TYR A 57 -14.76 12.43 6.37
CA TYR A 57 -13.87 12.76 5.25
C TYR A 57 -13.69 11.58 4.28
N PRO A 58 -14.74 11.16 3.52
CA PRO A 58 -14.70 9.96 2.67
C PRO A 58 -13.65 9.99 1.56
N HIS A 59 -13.07 11.16 1.26
CA HIS A 59 -11.96 11.30 0.32
C HIS A 59 -10.67 10.63 0.79
N LEU A 60 -10.53 10.36 2.09
CA LEU A 60 -9.36 9.69 2.68
C LEU A 60 -9.45 8.16 2.61
N LEU A 61 -10.57 7.61 2.14
CA LEU A 61 -10.78 6.17 1.98
C LEU A 61 -10.08 5.62 0.75
N GLY A 62 -9.69 4.35 0.83
CA GLY A 62 -9.35 3.51 -0.31
C GLY A 62 -7.87 3.19 -0.46
N LEU A 63 -6.97 3.74 0.36
CA LEU A 63 -5.56 3.34 0.32
C LEU A 63 -5.41 1.87 0.67
N THR A 64 -6.18 1.40 1.66
CA THR A 64 -6.26 0.01 2.09
C THR A 64 -6.66 -0.96 0.99
N TYR A 65 -7.41 -0.52 -0.03
CA TYR A 65 -7.82 -1.36 -1.17
C TYR A 65 -6.72 -1.65 -2.19
N THR A 66 -5.63 -0.87 -2.24
CA THR A 66 -4.62 -1.03 -3.31
C THR A 66 -3.19 -0.93 -2.84
N PHE A 67 -2.87 0.01 -1.97
CA PHE A 67 -1.49 0.32 -1.59
C PHE A 67 -0.74 -0.86 -0.96
N PRO A 68 -1.37 -1.76 -0.18
CA PRO A 68 -0.65 -2.94 0.33
C PRO A 68 -0.11 -3.87 -0.76
N ILE A 69 -0.70 -3.88 -1.96
CA ILE A 69 -0.31 -4.76 -3.08
C ILE A 69 1.11 -4.46 -3.55
N ILE A 70 1.51 -3.19 -3.62
CA ILE A 70 2.83 -2.79 -4.14
C ILE A 70 3.96 -2.99 -3.12
N LEU A 71 3.64 -3.24 -1.85
CA LEU A 71 4.64 -3.42 -0.79
C LEU A 71 5.51 -4.66 -1.00
N GLY A 72 4.93 -5.76 -1.50
CA GLY A 72 5.69 -6.98 -1.83
C GLY A 72 6.78 -6.72 -2.88
N PRO A 73 6.44 -6.20 -4.07
CA PRO A 73 7.42 -5.78 -5.07
C PRO A 73 8.50 -4.84 -4.52
N ILE A 74 8.11 -3.81 -3.74
CA ILE A 74 9.08 -2.88 -3.14
C ILE A 74 10.08 -3.63 -2.24
N LEU A 75 9.61 -4.56 -1.41
CA LEU A 75 10.44 -5.38 -0.54
C LEU A 75 11.40 -6.28 -1.34
N PHE A 76 10.90 -6.91 -2.41
CA PHE A 76 11.73 -7.74 -3.28
C PHE A 76 12.87 -6.95 -3.94
N PHE A 77 12.57 -5.79 -4.51
CA PHE A 77 13.60 -4.95 -5.12
C PHE A 77 14.55 -4.36 -4.09
N TYR A 78 14.08 -4.09 -2.87
CA TYR A 78 14.95 -3.70 -1.76
C TYR A 78 15.96 -4.82 -1.46
N THR A 79 15.51 -6.04 -1.24
CA THR A 79 16.40 -7.19 -0.96
C THR A 79 17.37 -7.43 -2.12
N LYS A 80 16.87 -7.43 -3.36
CA LYS A 80 17.70 -7.59 -4.56
C LYS A 80 18.77 -6.51 -4.68
N SER A 81 18.45 -5.26 -4.33
CA SER A 81 19.39 -4.14 -4.36
C SER A 81 20.49 -4.23 -3.31
N LEU A 82 20.26 -4.97 -2.22
CA LEU A 82 21.28 -5.22 -1.19
C LEU A 82 22.18 -6.42 -1.53
N VAL A 83 21.61 -7.48 -2.10
CA VAL A 83 22.35 -8.70 -2.43
C VAL A 83 23.19 -8.54 -3.70
N ASN A 84 22.66 -7.83 -4.70
CA ASN A 84 23.27 -7.71 -6.02
C ASN A 84 23.62 -6.24 -6.34
N GLU A 85 24.60 -5.68 -5.63
CA GLU A 85 25.02 -4.28 -5.79
C GLU A 85 25.41 -3.90 -7.23
N ASN A 86 25.82 -4.88 -8.05
CA ASN A 86 26.30 -4.67 -9.42
C ASN A 86 25.21 -4.77 -10.50
N ILE A 87 23.97 -5.20 -10.18
CA ILE A 87 22.90 -5.29 -11.18
C ILE A 87 22.01 -4.04 -11.07
N PRO A 88 22.05 -3.14 -12.06
CA PRO A 88 21.19 -1.98 -12.05
C PRO A 88 19.72 -2.40 -12.12
N ILE A 89 18.97 -2.09 -11.06
CA ILE A 89 17.51 -2.23 -11.06
C ILE A 89 16.93 -1.08 -11.87
N SER A 90 16.46 -1.38 -13.07
CA SER A 90 15.77 -0.43 -13.93
C SER A 90 14.27 -0.41 -13.65
N PHE A 91 13.61 0.71 -13.97
CA PHE A 91 12.14 0.81 -13.93
C PHE A 91 11.45 -0.26 -14.79
N ARG A 92 12.08 -0.68 -15.90
CA ARG A 92 11.56 -1.76 -16.76
C ARG A 92 11.51 -3.11 -16.06
N ASN A 93 12.44 -3.35 -15.12
CA ASN A 93 12.42 -4.57 -14.32
C ASN A 93 11.32 -4.51 -13.26
N PHE A 94 11.02 -3.33 -12.71
CA PHE A 94 9.99 -3.15 -11.69
C PHE A 94 8.56 -3.21 -12.25
N LEU A 95 8.35 -2.65 -13.45
CA LEU A 95 7.02 -2.44 -14.03
C LEU A 95 6.13 -3.70 -14.10
N PRO A 96 6.62 -4.89 -14.50
CA PRO A 96 5.81 -6.11 -14.51
C PRO A 96 5.28 -6.49 -13.12
N HIS A 97 6.05 -6.24 -12.07
CA HIS A 97 5.66 -6.53 -10.69
C HIS A 97 4.64 -5.53 -10.14
N ALA A 98 4.58 -4.32 -10.71
CA ALA A 98 3.60 -3.30 -10.38
C ALA A 98 2.24 -3.49 -11.07
N VAL A 99 2.14 -4.41 -12.05
CA VAL A 99 0.91 -4.62 -12.84
C VAL A 99 -0.32 -4.88 -11.97
N PRO A 100 -0.30 -5.78 -10.95
CA PRO A 100 -1.49 -6.00 -10.11
C PRO A 100 -1.97 -4.71 -9.42
N PHE A 101 -1.03 -3.94 -8.85
CA PHE A 101 -1.34 -2.66 -8.21
C PHE A 101 -1.93 -1.65 -9.22
N LEU A 102 -1.32 -1.50 -10.39
CA LEU A 102 -1.76 -0.56 -11.42
C LEU A 102 -3.14 -0.93 -11.98
N SER A 103 -3.38 -2.21 -12.25
CA SER A 103 -4.65 -2.69 -12.79
C SER A 103 -5.80 -2.45 -11.81
N ILE A 104 -5.62 -2.82 -10.54
CA ILE A 104 -6.66 -2.63 -9.51
C ILE A 104 -6.87 -1.14 -9.24
N THR A 105 -5.80 -0.35 -9.13
CA THR A 105 -5.91 1.10 -8.93
C THR A 105 -6.65 1.76 -10.09
N THR A 106 -6.35 1.37 -11.34
CA THR A 106 -7.05 1.91 -12.52
C THR A 106 -8.53 1.57 -12.50
N PHE A 107 -8.89 0.35 -12.13
CA PHE A 107 -10.29 -0.03 -11.96
C PHE A 107 -10.98 0.82 -10.87
N LEU A 108 -10.38 0.92 -9.69
CA LEU A 108 -10.95 1.69 -8.58
C LEU A 108 -11.01 3.18 -8.86
N ILE A 109 -10.22 3.74 -9.78
CA ILE A 109 -10.38 5.13 -10.22
C ILE A 109 -11.81 5.37 -10.71
N TYR A 110 -12.32 4.46 -11.53
CA TYR A 110 -13.68 4.53 -12.07
C TYR A 110 -14.74 4.01 -11.11
N ASP A 111 -14.44 2.93 -10.37
CA ASP A 111 -15.43 2.26 -9.51
C ASP A 111 -15.64 2.96 -8.17
N PHE A 112 -14.60 3.63 -7.64
CA PHE A 112 -14.60 4.18 -6.28
C PHE A 112 -14.09 5.62 -6.18
N TYR A 113 -12.91 5.95 -6.71
CA TYR A 113 -12.26 7.23 -6.38
C TYR A 113 -12.97 8.46 -6.95
N PHE A 114 -13.59 8.35 -8.13
CA PHE A 114 -14.38 9.42 -8.76
C PHE A 114 -15.80 9.58 -8.20
N LEU A 115 -16.24 8.68 -7.32
CA LEU A 115 -17.52 8.84 -6.64
C LEU A 115 -17.53 10.08 -5.75
N SER A 116 -18.69 10.72 -5.62
CA SER A 116 -18.94 11.77 -4.62
C SER A 116 -18.79 11.22 -3.20
N PRO A 117 -18.61 12.08 -2.17
CA PRO A 117 -18.50 11.63 -0.79
C PRO A 117 -19.67 10.75 -0.34
N GLN A 118 -20.90 11.10 -0.72
CA GLN A 118 -22.10 10.34 -0.37
C GLN A 118 -22.12 8.97 -1.06
N GLU A 119 -21.76 8.91 -2.35
CA GLU A 119 -21.67 7.66 -3.09
C GLU A 119 -20.57 6.74 -2.51
N LYS A 120 -19.44 7.28 -2.05
CA LYS A 120 -18.41 6.50 -1.35
C LYS A 120 -18.93 5.88 -0.05
N LEU A 121 -19.72 6.61 0.72
CA LEU A 121 -20.33 6.07 1.94
C LEU A 121 -21.30 4.93 1.63
N ILE A 122 -22.13 5.08 0.58
CA ILE A 122 -23.04 4.03 0.11
C ILE A 122 -22.25 2.81 -0.39
N TYR A 123 -21.14 3.04 -1.11
CA TYR A 123 -20.25 1.96 -1.57
C TYR A 123 -19.76 1.11 -0.39
N TYR A 124 -19.24 1.77 0.65
CA TYR A 124 -18.78 1.08 1.87
C TYR A 124 -19.92 0.37 2.62
N GLU A 125 -21.10 0.98 2.71
CA GLU A 125 -22.25 0.35 3.35
C GLU A 125 -22.63 -0.95 2.64
N LYS A 126 -22.66 -0.96 1.31
CA LYS A 126 -22.90 -2.16 0.50
C LYS A 126 -21.87 -3.26 0.77
N GLU A 127 -20.58 -2.91 0.80
CA GLU A 127 -19.53 -3.87 1.14
C GLU A 127 -19.74 -4.49 2.53
N THR A 128 -20.09 -3.68 3.54
CA THR A 128 -20.33 -4.19 4.90
C THR A 128 -21.55 -5.11 4.98
N GLN A 129 -22.48 -5.00 4.03
CA GLN A 129 -23.65 -5.88 3.90
C GLN A 129 -23.36 -7.12 3.04
N GLY A 130 -22.15 -7.26 2.51
CA GLY A 130 -21.73 -8.38 1.65
C GLY A 130 -22.03 -8.20 0.17
N ASP A 131 -22.55 -7.05 -0.25
CA ASP A 131 -22.72 -6.66 -1.65
C ASP A 131 -21.42 -6.04 -2.20
N THR A 132 -20.36 -6.84 -2.16
CA THR A 132 -18.99 -6.43 -2.50
C THR A 132 -18.69 -6.74 -3.97
N SER A 133 -18.10 -5.76 -4.67
CA SER A 133 -17.64 -5.93 -6.06
C SER A 133 -16.64 -7.08 -6.18
N SER A 134 -16.75 -7.89 -7.24
CA SER A 134 -15.81 -9.00 -7.48
C SER A 134 -14.35 -8.55 -7.57
N PHE A 135 -14.10 -7.29 -7.98
CA PHE A 135 -12.76 -6.72 -8.04
C PHE A 135 -12.12 -6.49 -6.68
N ILE A 136 -12.93 -6.24 -5.64
CA ILE A 136 -12.42 -6.07 -4.27
C ILE A 136 -11.91 -7.40 -3.75
N TYR A 137 -12.61 -8.51 -3.99
CA TYR A 137 -12.10 -9.84 -3.64
C TYR A 137 -10.78 -10.18 -4.35
N ILE A 138 -10.63 -9.77 -5.61
CA ILE A 138 -9.37 -9.91 -6.34
C ILE A 138 -8.28 -9.05 -5.68
N ALA A 139 -8.60 -7.81 -5.29
CA ALA A 139 -7.66 -6.94 -4.59
C ALA A 139 -7.22 -7.52 -3.25
N GLU A 140 -8.15 -8.02 -2.44
CA GLU A 140 -7.87 -8.69 -1.16
C GLU A 140 -6.95 -9.88 -1.33
N PHE A 141 -7.13 -10.69 -2.39
CA PHE A 141 -6.20 -11.77 -2.71
C PHE A 141 -4.77 -11.22 -2.87
N PHE A 142 -4.57 -10.19 -3.71
CA PHE A 142 -3.24 -9.61 -3.89
C PHE A 142 -2.70 -8.93 -2.63
N ILE A 143 -3.54 -8.26 -1.84
CA ILE A 143 -3.16 -7.64 -0.57
C ILE A 143 -2.59 -8.68 0.39
N ASN A 144 -3.30 -9.81 0.55
CA ASN A 144 -2.91 -10.86 1.49
C ASN A 144 -1.69 -11.67 1.02
N PHE A 145 -1.53 -11.87 -0.29
CA PHE A 145 -0.49 -12.76 -0.84
C PHE A 145 0.75 -12.05 -1.38
N SER A 146 0.70 -10.74 -1.69
CA SER A 146 1.83 -10.03 -2.30
C SER A 146 3.09 -10.08 -1.42
N ILE A 147 3.00 -9.65 -0.16
CA ILE A 147 4.17 -9.63 0.74
C ILE A 147 4.72 -11.04 0.99
N PRO A 148 3.91 -12.06 1.36
CA PRO A 148 4.42 -13.42 1.53
C PRO A 148 5.10 -13.98 0.26
N PHE A 149 4.46 -13.81 -0.90
CA PHE A 149 5.01 -14.28 -2.18
C PHE A 149 6.39 -13.69 -2.46
N TYR A 150 6.51 -12.36 -2.41
CA TYR A 150 7.76 -11.68 -2.68
C TYR A 150 8.83 -11.91 -1.61
N SER A 151 8.43 -12.19 -0.36
CA SER A 151 9.36 -12.58 0.70
C SER A 151 10.03 -13.92 0.38
N ILE A 152 9.28 -14.89 -0.13
CA ILE A 152 9.81 -16.20 -0.55
C ILE A 152 10.69 -16.04 -1.80
N VAL A 153 10.21 -15.31 -2.81
CA VAL A 153 10.96 -15.08 -4.05
C VAL A 153 12.27 -14.33 -3.79
N SER A 154 12.35 -13.50 -2.74
CA SER A 154 13.58 -12.81 -2.35
C SER A 154 14.66 -13.74 -1.77
N LEU A 155 14.30 -14.97 -1.39
CA LEU A 155 15.22 -15.97 -0.82
C LEU A 155 15.78 -16.94 -1.87
N LEU A 156 15.23 -16.93 -3.08
CA LEU A 156 15.62 -17.77 -4.22
C LEU A 156 16.64 -17.05 -5.12
#